data_AF-A0A1R1L6K2-F1
#
_entry.id   AF-A0A1R1L6K2-F1
#
_cell.length_a   1.000
_cell.length_b   1.000
_cell.length_c   1.000
_cell.angle_alpha   90.00
_cell.angle_beta   90.00
_cell.angle_gamma   90.00
#
_symmetry.space_group_name_H-M   'P 1'
#
loop_
_entity.id
_entity.type
_entity.pdbx_description
1 polymer ?
#
loop_
_entity_poly.entity_id
_entity_poly.type
_entity_poly.pdbx_seq_one_letter_code
_entity_poly.pdbx_strand_id
1 'polypeptide(L)'
;MDRLENVHAKVTGGLAGRPRDVTELNHALFLRLAGEVQGYCRDLHDEAIESLCTSAQVPNQQLRDTFRASLIRGRKLDAGNAAPGNIGNDWAQLGMGIWTELNASYPGTRGSADWNRRLEWLNTARNGIAHNDSVKVAQAHAEYPLTLHTFRVMRGRFSRFGRCQVW
;
A
#
# COMPACT_ATOMS: atom_id res chain seq x y z
N MET A 1 -6.99 3.85 -11.44
CA MET A 1 -7.95 2.73 -11.21
C MET A 1 -9.21 2.75 -12.07
N ASP A 2 -9.74 3.90 -12.49
CA ASP A 2 -11.10 3.96 -13.07
C ASP A 2 -11.25 3.18 -14.39
N ARG A 3 -10.15 3.04 -15.16
CA ARG A 3 -10.14 2.15 -16.34
C ARG A 3 -10.43 0.69 -16.00
N LEU A 4 -9.93 0.16 -14.88
CA LEU A 4 -10.14 -1.23 -14.47
C LEU A 4 -11.55 -1.45 -13.95
N GLU A 5 -12.13 -0.50 -13.20
CA GLU A 5 -13.55 -0.54 -12.83
C GLU A 5 -14.45 -0.51 -14.07
N ASN A 6 -14.10 0.31 -15.07
CA ASN A 6 -14.85 0.38 -16.34
C ASN A 6 -14.74 -0.91 -17.15
N VAL A 7 -13.56 -1.56 -17.19
CA VAL A 7 -13.40 -2.88 -17.81
C VAL A 7 -14.20 -3.94 -17.06
N HIS A 8 -14.14 -3.93 -15.72
CA HIS A 8 -14.97 -4.81 -14.90
C HIS A 8 -16.46 -4.64 -15.23
N ALA A 9 -16.97 -3.41 -15.27
CA ALA A 9 -18.36 -3.13 -15.60
C ALA A 9 -18.75 -3.59 -17.01
N LYS A 10 -17.85 -3.43 -17.99
CA LYS A 10 -18.06 -3.89 -19.39
C LYS A 10 -18.07 -5.41 -19.51
N VAL A 11 -17.18 -6.12 -18.81
CA VAL A 11 -17.07 -7.59 -18.89
C VAL A 11 -18.24 -8.26 -18.17
N THR A 12 -18.75 -7.69 -17.08
CA THR A 12 -19.93 -8.22 -16.41
C THR A 12 -21.26 -7.72 -17.00
N GLY A 13 -21.21 -6.80 -17.98
CA GLY A 13 -22.40 -6.18 -18.59
C GLY A 13 -23.25 -5.38 -17.60
N GLY A 14 -22.67 -4.92 -16.48
CA GLY A 14 -23.43 -4.32 -15.37
C GLY A 14 -24.36 -5.28 -14.61
N LEU A 15 -24.43 -6.55 -15.03
CA LEU A 15 -25.18 -7.64 -14.39
C LEU A 15 -24.20 -8.57 -13.65
N ALA A 16 -24.73 -9.56 -12.93
CA ALA A 16 -23.90 -10.64 -12.39
C ALA A 16 -23.34 -11.47 -13.56
N GLY A 17 -22.05 -11.29 -13.88
CA GLY A 17 -21.34 -12.13 -14.86
C GLY A 17 -21.20 -13.58 -14.38
N ARG A 18 -20.53 -14.44 -15.16
CA ARG A 18 -20.19 -15.80 -14.68
C ARG A 18 -19.40 -15.69 -13.37
N PRO A 19 -19.75 -16.45 -12.31
CA PRO A 19 -19.16 -16.27 -10.99
C PRO A 19 -17.63 -16.29 -11.00
N ARG A 20 -17.03 -17.18 -11.80
CA ARG A 20 -15.58 -17.31 -11.92
C ARG A 20 -14.91 -16.10 -12.60
N ASP A 21 -15.50 -15.58 -13.68
CA ASP A 21 -14.96 -14.42 -14.40
C ASP A 21 -15.01 -13.16 -13.51
N VAL A 22 -16.07 -13.02 -12.72
CA VAL A 22 -16.22 -11.96 -11.72
C VAL A 22 -15.17 -12.08 -10.61
N THR A 23 -14.87 -13.30 -10.15
CA THR A 23 -13.83 -13.55 -9.14
C THR A 23 -12.45 -13.14 -9.63
N GLU A 24 -12.03 -13.56 -10.81
CA GLU A 24 -10.69 -13.21 -11.34
C GLU A 24 -10.56 -11.70 -11.62
N LEU A 25 -11.63 -11.06 -12.09
CA LEU A 25 -11.65 -9.60 -12.24
C LEU A 25 -11.50 -8.88 -10.90
N ASN A 26 -12.22 -9.34 -9.85
CA ASN A 26 -12.06 -8.80 -8.51
C ASN A 26 -10.64 -9.01 -7.97
N HIS A 27 -10.05 -10.18 -8.17
CA HIS A 27 -8.67 -10.45 -7.80
C HIS A 27 -7.69 -9.48 -8.45
N ALA A 28 -7.83 -9.21 -9.75
CA ALA A 28 -7.02 -8.22 -10.46
C ALA A 28 -7.14 -6.82 -9.86
N LEU A 29 -8.33 -6.41 -9.39
CA LEU A 29 -8.54 -5.14 -8.71
C LEU A 29 -7.75 -5.06 -7.39
N PHE A 30 -7.74 -6.12 -6.59
CA PHE A 30 -6.97 -6.15 -5.33
C PHE A 30 -5.46 -6.19 -5.55
N LEU A 31 -4.98 -6.93 -6.56
CA LEU A 31 -3.56 -6.89 -6.95
C LEU A 31 -3.15 -5.47 -7.35
N ARG A 32 -3.98 -4.80 -8.15
CA ARG A 32 -3.74 -3.41 -8.55
C ARG A 32 -3.73 -2.47 -7.34
N LEU A 33 -4.67 -2.62 -6.42
CA LEU A 33 -4.73 -1.81 -5.19
C LEU A 33 -3.47 -1.97 -4.36
N ALA A 34 -3.00 -3.20 -4.15
CA ALA A 34 -1.78 -3.45 -3.40
C ALA A 34 -0.55 -2.84 -4.10
N GLY A 35 -0.49 -2.92 -5.43
CA GLY A 35 0.58 -2.28 -6.21
C GLY A 35 0.57 -0.75 -6.11
N GLU A 36 -0.60 -0.12 -6.15
CA GLU A 36 -0.73 1.34 -6.02
C GLU A 36 -0.36 1.82 -4.61
N VAL A 37 -0.79 1.11 -3.55
CA VAL A 37 -0.40 1.44 -2.17
C VAL A 37 1.11 1.31 -1.99
N GLN A 38 1.73 0.26 -2.54
CA GLN A 38 3.18 0.09 -2.48
C GLN A 38 3.94 1.16 -3.28
N GLY A 39 3.46 1.51 -4.46
CA GLY A 39 4.01 2.63 -5.25
C GLY A 39 3.98 3.93 -4.45
N TYR A 40 2.81 4.28 -3.92
CA TYR A 40 2.63 5.47 -3.10
C TYR A 40 3.58 5.50 -1.90
N CYS A 41 3.74 4.39 -1.16
CA CYS A 41 4.67 4.37 -0.03
C CYS A 41 6.13 4.56 -0.48
N ARG A 42 6.53 4.05 -1.65
CA ARG A 42 7.90 4.28 -2.16
C ARG A 42 8.12 5.72 -2.56
N ASP A 43 7.18 6.30 -3.30
CA ASP A 43 7.27 7.69 -3.75
C ASP A 43 7.39 8.63 -2.54
N LEU A 44 6.64 8.36 -1.48
CA LEU A 44 6.66 9.13 -0.25
C LEU A 44 7.95 8.96 0.56
N HIS A 45 8.53 7.75 0.55
CA HIS A 45 9.84 7.51 1.13
C HIS A 45 10.95 8.25 0.36
N ASP A 46 10.86 8.27 -0.98
CA ASP A 46 11.76 9.05 -1.84
C ASP A 46 11.63 10.56 -1.55
N GLU A 47 10.40 11.08 -1.45
CA GLU A 47 10.16 12.49 -1.09
C GLU A 47 10.74 12.85 0.29
N ALA A 48 10.58 11.96 1.28
CA ALA A 48 11.16 12.14 2.61
C ALA A 48 12.70 12.19 2.55
N ILE A 49 13.35 11.29 1.81
CA ILE A 49 14.80 11.30 1.60
C ILE A 49 15.26 12.61 0.95
N GLU A 50 14.54 13.10 -0.06
CA GLU A 50 14.88 14.35 -0.72
C GLU A 50 14.79 15.56 0.22
N SER A 51 13.80 15.56 1.11
CA SER A 51 13.67 16.62 2.14
C SER A 51 14.82 16.63 3.15
N LEU A 52 15.38 15.46 3.47
CA LEU A 52 16.54 15.31 4.34
C LEU A 52 17.84 15.68 3.63
N CYS A 53 17.93 15.42 2.31
CA CYS A 53 19.12 15.62 1.50
C CYS A 53 19.14 16.96 0.74
N THR A 54 18.56 18.02 1.32
CA THR A 54 18.58 19.35 0.69
C THR A 54 19.98 19.97 0.71
N SER A 55 20.24 20.94 -0.18
CA SER A 55 21.52 21.66 -0.20
C SER A 55 21.78 22.48 1.06
N ALA A 56 20.73 22.87 1.79
CA ALA A 56 20.85 23.55 3.07
C ALA A 56 21.36 22.60 4.18
N GLN A 57 20.92 21.34 4.18
CA GLN A 57 21.32 20.35 5.18
C GLN A 57 22.69 19.74 4.86
N VAL A 58 22.94 19.43 3.58
CA VAL A 58 24.19 18.82 3.13
C VAL A 58 24.70 19.61 1.92
N PRO A 59 25.57 20.63 2.09
CA PRO A 59 25.98 21.53 1.00
C PRO A 59 26.77 20.87 -0.13
N ASN A 60 27.52 19.80 0.15
CA ASN A 60 28.33 19.09 -0.85
C ASN A 60 27.45 18.09 -1.65
N GLN A 61 27.45 18.22 -2.98
CA GLN A 61 26.64 17.37 -3.88
C GLN A 61 27.01 15.88 -3.81
N GLN A 62 28.30 15.53 -3.79
CA GLN A 62 28.74 14.14 -3.75
C GLN A 62 28.33 13.47 -2.44
N LEU A 63 28.41 14.20 -1.33
CA LEU A 63 27.91 13.70 -0.04
C LEU A 63 26.39 13.53 -0.04
N ARG A 64 25.63 14.47 -0.63
CA ARG A 64 24.17 14.30 -0.82
C ARG A 64 23.84 13.02 -1.57
N ASP A 65 24.50 12.81 -2.71
CA ASP A 65 24.22 11.64 -3.56
C ASP A 65 24.60 10.33 -2.86
N THR A 66 25.69 10.35 -2.09
CA THR A 66 26.08 9.21 -1.25
C THR A 66 25.06 8.93 -0.14
N PHE A 67 24.55 9.96 0.53
CA PHE A 67 23.50 9.81 1.55
C PHE A 67 22.20 9.26 0.95
N ARG A 68 21.71 9.83 -0.17
CA ARG A 68 20.53 9.31 -0.89
C ARG A 68 20.69 7.84 -1.21
N ALA A 69 21.81 7.47 -1.84
CA ALA A 69 22.09 6.08 -2.20
C ALA A 69 22.16 5.15 -0.98
N SER A 70 22.62 5.66 0.17
CA SER A 70 22.65 4.91 1.41
C SER A 70 21.25 4.72 2.02
N LEU A 71 20.40 5.75 1.99
CA LEU A 71 19.05 5.73 2.58
C LEU A 71 18.06 4.89 1.75
N ILE A 72 18.27 4.80 0.43
CA ILE A 72 17.48 3.94 -0.47
C ILE A 72 17.94 2.47 -0.36
N ARG A 73 19.21 2.23 -0.01
CA ARG A 73 19.79 0.88 -0.04
C ARG A 73 19.03 -0.07 0.88
N GLY A 74 18.54 -1.16 0.30
CA GLY A 74 17.88 -2.22 1.05
C GLY A 74 16.46 -1.88 1.49
N ARG A 75 15.86 -0.81 0.93
CA ARG A 75 14.46 -0.45 1.12
C ARG A 75 13.56 -1.65 0.87
N LYS A 76 12.81 -2.05 1.88
CA LYS A 76 11.96 -3.24 1.88
C LYS A 76 10.84 -3.14 0.87
N LEU A 77 10.33 -1.94 0.61
CA LEU A 77 9.31 -1.71 -0.40
C LEU A 77 9.75 -2.01 -1.85
N ASP A 78 11.06 -2.13 -2.14
CA ASP A 78 11.54 -2.47 -3.49
C ASP A 78 11.47 -3.98 -3.79
N ALA A 79 11.53 -4.82 -2.76
CA ALA A 79 11.52 -6.28 -2.90
C ALA A 79 10.30 -6.95 -2.23
N GLY A 80 9.65 -6.25 -1.30
CA GLY A 80 8.55 -6.76 -0.48
C GLY A 80 7.24 -6.02 -0.70
N ASN A 81 6.23 -6.42 0.06
CA ASN A 81 4.93 -5.77 0.08
C ASN A 81 4.92 -4.53 0.97
N ALA A 82 3.93 -3.66 0.78
CA ALA A 82 3.63 -2.55 1.69
C ALA A 82 2.96 -3.04 2.98
N ALA A 83 3.65 -3.91 3.72
CA ALA A 83 3.23 -4.37 5.04
C ALA A 83 3.64 -3.33 6.10
N PRO A 84 2.89 -3.19 7.20
CA PRO A 84 3.25 -2.30 8.30
C PRO A 84 4.69 -2.50 8.77
N GLY A 85 5.17 -3.74 8.87
CA GLY A 85 6.56 -4.03 9.23
C GLY A 85 7.58 -3.47 8.23
N ASN A 86 7.34 -3.62 6.94
CA ASN A 86 8.24 -3.13 5.89
C ASN A 86 8.26 -1.59 5.83
N ILE A 87 7.08 -0.96 5.88
CA ILE A 87 6.95 0.50 5.96
C ILE A 87 7.64 1.01 7.24
N GLY A 88 7.41 0.38 8.38
CA GLY A 88 8.07 0.77 9.63
C GLY A 88 9.59 0.66 9.54
N ASN A 89 10.11 -0.39 8.90
CA ASN A 89 11.54 -0.58 8.72
C ASN A 89 12.16 0.51 7.83
N ASP A 90 11.52 0.84 6.71
CA ASP A 90 12.02 1.82 5.75
C ASP A 90 12.05 3.23 6.34
N TRP A 91 11.05 3.62 7.15
CA TRP A 91 11.05 4.91 7.85
C TRP A 91 11.98 4.96 9.05
N ALA A 92 12.21 3.83 9.73
CA ALA A 92 13.20 3.77 10.81
C ALA A 92 14.62 4.07 10.31
N GLN A 93 14.95 3.78 9.03
CA GLN A 93 16.22 4.19 8.42
C GLN A 93 16.36 5.71 8.29
N LEU A 94 15.24 6.44 8.26
CA LEU A 94 15.19 7.90 8.29
C LEU A 94 15.18 8.46 9.72
N GLY A 95 15.27 7.60 10.74
CA GLY A 95 15.14 7.98 12.15
C GLY A 95 13.70 8.23 12.60
N MET A 96 12.70 7.86 11.80
CA MET A 96 11.29 8.16 12.07
C MET A 96 10.53 6.95 12.62
N GLY A 97 9.73 7.18 13.67
CA GLY A 97 8.88 6.18 14.30
C GLY A 97 7.49 6.18 13.69
N ILE A 98 7.38 5.98 12.38
CA ILE A 98 6.19 6.42 11.63
C ILE A 98 4.86 5.93 12.20
N TRP A 99 4.74 4.65 12.57
CA TRP A 99 3.47 4.13 13.08
C TRP A 99 3.09 4.73 14.43
N THR A 100 4.09 5.06 15.26
CA THR A 100 3.91 5.78 16.53
C THR A 100 3.39 7.18 16.26
N GLU A 101 4.00 7.90 15.32
CA GLU A 101 3.62 9.26 14.95
C GLU A 101 2.22 9.30 14.33
N LEU A 102 1.93 8.40 13.37
CA LEU A 102 0.60 8.26 12.79
C LEU A 102 -0.46 7.89 13.82
N ASN A 103 -0.12 7.08 14.83
CA ASN A 103 -1.06 6.73 15.90
C ASN A 103 -1.32 7.91 16.84
N ALA A 104 -0.32 8.76 17.08
CA ALA A 104 -0.49 9.98 17.85
C ALA A 104 -1.39 11.00 17.11
N SER A 105 -1.19 11.18 15.80
CA SER A 105 -1.97 12.12 14.98
C SER A 105 -3.36 11.60 14.60
N TYR A 106 -3.49 10.30 14.40
CA TYR A 106 -4.74 9.63 14.02
C TYR A 106 -5.03 8.47 14.97
N PRO A 107 -5.47 8.76 16.21
CA PRO A 107 -5.84 7.73 17.17
C PRO A 107 -7.19 7.08 16.83
N GLY A 108 -7.44 5.92 17.44
CA GLY A 108 -8.75 5.27 17.45
C GLY A 108 -9.01 4.31 16.28
N THR A 109 -10.26 3.82 16.21
CA THR A 109 -10.67 2.67 15.38
C THR A 109 -10.72 2.93 13.87
N ARG A 110 -10.39 4.15 13.43
CA ARG A 110 -10.30 4.55 12.02
C ARG A 110 -8.95 5.18 11.65
N GLY A 111 -7.99 5.11 12.56
CA GLY A 111 -6.66 5.69 12.42
C GLY A 111 -5.57 4.64 12.13
N SER A 112 -4.38 4.86 12.66
CA SER A 112 -3.17 4.06 12.37
C SER A 112 -3.37 2.55 12.52
N ALA A 113 -4.02 2.10 13.60
CA ALA A 113 -4.29 0.68 13.83
C ALA A 113 -5.21 0.04 12.76
N ASP A 114 -6.21 0.76 12.27
CA ASP A 114 -7.10 0.27 11.21
C ASP A 114 -6.37 0.19 9.87
N TRP A 115 -5.48 1.13 9.57
CA TRP A 115 -4.63 1.07 8.39
C TRP A 115 -3.68 -0.12 8.44
N ASN A 116 -3.00 -0.34 9.57
CA ASN A 116 -2.09 -1.47 9.73
C ASN A 116 -2.79 -2.80 9.46
N ARG A 117 -3.94 -3.02 10.09
CA ARG A 117 -4.71 -4.25 9.87
C ARG A 117 -5.13 -4.42 8.41
N ARG A 118 -5.56 -3.35 7.75
CA ARG A 118 -5.99 -3.42 6.34
C ARG A 118 -4.82 -3.62 5.38
N LEU A 119 -3.64 -3.09 5.69
CA LEU A 119 -2.43 -3.35 4.92
C LEU A 119 -2.05 -4.83 5.03
N GLU A 120 -2.07 -5.41 6.23
CA GLU A 120 -1.83 -6.85 6.43
C GLU A 120 -2.83 -7.71 5.66
N TRP A 121 -4.11 -7.38 5.76
CA TRP A 121 -5.16 -8.06 5.00
C TRP A 121 -4.95 -7.95 3.48
N LEU A 122 -4.66 -6.75 2.96
CA LEU A 122 -4.46 -6.53 1.53
C LEU A 122 -3.24 -7.30 1.02
N ASN A 123 -2.17 -7.37 1.81
CA ASN A 123 -0.99 -8.16 1.47
C ASN A 123 -1.25 -9.67 1.54
N THR A 124 -2.10 -10.12 2.46
CA THR A 124 -2.59 -11.51 2.51
C THR A 124 -3.35 -11.84 1.24
N ALA A 125 -4.30 -10.99 0.83
CA ALA A 125 -5.04 -11.14 -0.43
C ALA A 125 -4.09 -11.16 -1.64
N ARG A 126 -3.17 -10.18 -1.73
CA ARG A 126 -2.18 -10.09 -2.82
C ARG A 126 -1.35 -11.35 -2.94
N ASN A 127 -0.78 -11.81 -1.82
CA ASN A 127 0.06 -13.01 -1.80
C ASN A 127 -0.73 -14.26 -2.16
N GLY A 128 -1.96 -14.39 -1.64
CA GLY A 128 -2.85 -15.50 -1.98
C GLY A 128 -3.13 -15.56 -3.47
N ILE A 129 -3.55 -14.44 -4.06
CA ILE A 129 -3.87 -14.37 -5.49
C ILE A 129 -2.62 -14.60 -6.35
N ALA A 130 -1.51 -13.89 -6.06
CA ALA A 130 -0.31 -13.91 -6.88
C ALA A 130 0.39 -15.28 -6.90
N HIS A 131 0.29 -16.04 -5.82
CA HIS A 131 0.88 -17.38 -5.70
C HIS A 131 -0.13 -18.51 -5.88
N ASN A 132 -1.37 -18.20 -6.29
CA ASN A 132 -2.47 -19.16 -6.40
C ASN A 132 -2.66 -20.02 -5.12
N ASP A 133 -2.46 -19.38 -3.96
CA ASP A 133 -2.61 -19.98 -2.63
C ASP A 133 -4.05 -19.81 -2.15
N SER A 134 -4.86 -20.86 -2.36
CA SER A 134 -6.28 -20.85 -2.05
C SER A 134 -6.58 -20.66 -0.56
N VAL A 135 -5.66 -21.05 0.34
CA VAL A 135 -5.82 -20.89 1.79
C VAL A 135 -5.76 -19.41 2.14
N LYS A 136 -4.76 -18.69 1.62
CA LYS A 136 -4.65 -17.23 1.84
C LYS A 136 -5.77 -16.45 1.18
N VAL A 137 -6.20 -16.85 -0.01
CA VAL A 137 -7.37 -16.22 -0.67
C VAL A 137 -8.62 -16.40 0.18
N ALA A 138 -8.87 -17.62 0.68
CA ALA A 138 -10.01 -17.90 1.55
C ALA A 138 -9.92 -17.12 2.87
N GLN A 139 -8.74 -17.06 3.49
CA GLN A 139 -8.50 -16.29 4.71
C GLN A 139 -8.79 -14.80 4.51
N ALA A 140 -8.25 -14.20 3.45
CA ALA A 140 -8.49 -12.79 3.14
C ALA A 140 -9.97 -12.53 2.84
N HIS A 141 -10.62 -13.42 2.09
CA HIS A 141 -12.04 -13.31 1.76
C HIS A 141 -12.95 -13.42 3.00
N ALA A 142 -12.59 -14.26 3.96
CA ALA A 142 -13.32 -14.43 5.21
C ALA A 142 -13.25 -13.17 6.09
N GLU A 143 -12.09 -12.50 6.14
CA GLU A 143 -11.96 -11.25 6.90
C GLU A 143 -12.69 -10.08 6.21
N TYR A 144 -12.47 -9.91 4.90
CA TYR A 144 -13.21 -8.98 4.06
C TYR A 144 -13.47 -9.59 2.69
N PRO A 145 -14.75 -9.74 2.27
CA PRO A 145 -15.07 -10.38 0.99
C PRO A 145 -14.36 -9.70 -0.19
N LEU A 146 -13.68 -10.48 -1.03
CA LEU A 146 -12.96 -9.99 -2.21
C LEU A 146 -13.94 -9.64 -3.36
N THR A 147 -14.71 -8.59 -3.15
CA THR A 147 -15.75 -8.10 -4.06
C THR A 147 -15.46 -6.68 -4.53
N LEU A 148 -16.11 -6.25 -5.62
CA LEU A 148 -16.05 -4.87 -6.10
C LEU A 148 -16.45 -3.83 -5.03
N HIS A 149 -17.44 -4.15 -4.20
CA HIS A 149 -17.87 -3.26 -3.11
C HIS A 149 -16.73 -3.05 -2.09
N THR A 150 -16.14 -4.15 -1.61
CA THR A 150 -15.01 -4.09 -0.68
C THR A 150 -13.83 -3.33 -1.30
N PHE A 151 -13.51 -3.60 -2.56
CA PHE A 151 -12.47 -2.87 -3.28
C PHE A 151 -12.69 -1.36 -3.25
N ARG A 152 -13.91 -0.88 -3.57
CA ARG A 152 -14.23 0.55 -3.54
C ARG A 152 -14.08 1.18 -2.16
N VAL A 153 -14.55 0.47 -1.12
CA VAL A 153 -14.41 0.91 0.27
C VAL A 153 -12.93 1.01 0.66
N MET A 154 -12.14 -0.02 0.34
CA MET A 154 -10.71 -0.06 0.68
C MET A 154 -9.91 0.99 -0.09
N ARG A 155 -10.18 1.17 -1.39
CA ARG A 155 -9.60 2.25 -2.20
C ARG A 155 -9.80 3.60 -1.54
N GLY A 156 -11.03 3.93 -1.16
CA GLY A 156 -11.34 5.19 -0.49
C GLY A 156 -10.63 5.37 0.86
N ARG A 157 -10.40 4.29 1.61
CA ARG A 157 -9.64 4.31 2.86
C ARG A 157 -8.15 4.51 2.63
N PHE A 158 -7.53 3.77 1.71
CA PHE A 158 -6.11 3.93 1.41
C PHE A 158 -5.79 5.28 0.78
N SER A 159 -6.73 5.89 0.04
CA SER A 159 -6.59 7.29 -0.38
C SER A 159 -6.55 8.28 0.80
N ARG A 160 -7.14 7.97 1.96
CA ARG A 160 -7.03 8.81 3.16
C ARG A 160 -5.69 8.60 3.88
N PHE A 161 -5.25 7.34 3.97
CA PHE A 161 -3.91 7.00 4.45
C PHE A 161 -2.84 7.76 3.66
N GLY A 162 -2.96 7.79 2.33
CA GLY A 162 -2.06 8.55 1.47
C GLY A 162 -2.26 10.07 1.44
N ARG A 163 -3.03 10.63 2.36
CA ARG A 163 -3.20 12.09 2.53
C ARG A 163 -2.98 12.53 3.97
N CYS A 164 -2.42 11.66 4.82
CA CYS A 164 -2.02 12.01 6.17
C CYS A 164 -0.96 13.13 6.14
N GLN A 165 -0.99 14.04 7.11
CA GLN A 165 -0.06 15.17 7.17
C GLN A 165 1.16 14.91 8.07
N VAL A 166 1.49 13.63 8.28
CA VAL A 166 2.58 13.19 9.19
C VAL A 166 3.78 12.67 8.38
N TRP A 167 3.73 12.81 7.06
CA TRP A 167 4.84 12.54 6.17
C TRP A 167 5.63 13.82 5.93
#